data_AF-A0A2E0BS70-F1
#
_entry.id   AF-A0A2E0BS70-F1
#
_cell.length_a   1.000
_cell.length_b   1.000
_cell.length_c   1.000
_cell.angle_alpha   90.00
_cell.angle_beta   90.00
_cell.angle_gamma   90.00
#
_symmetry.space_group_name_H-M   'P 1'
#
loop_
_entity.id
_entity.type
_entity.pdbx_description
1 polymer ?
#
loop_
_entity_poly.entity_id
_entity_poly.type
_entity_poly.pdbx_seq_one_letter_code
_entity_poly.pdbx_strand_id
1 'polypeptide(L)'
;MDESMSPKQIKQMIAMLKQMLPEDNEEVVEEEPVKESPIKNRASRRPQQTENKFDSMMEAHLHKEDIEIDKKLKKFDPTPRIRRFDPINVSCRVCGKTESINPALLQDTPERYKCNNCARSAG
;
A
#
# COMPACT_ATOMS: atom_id res chain seq x y z
N MET A 1 -28.64 -43.72 36.80
CA MET A 1 -28.01 -43.65 38.13
C MET A 1 -26.95 -42.57 38.02
N ASP A 2 -27.35 -41.31 38.21
CA ASP A 2 -26.44 -40.16 38.09
C ASP A 2 -25.70 -39.99 39.41
N GLU A 3 -24.50 -40.57 39.50
CA GLU A 3 -23.61 -40.40 40.64
C GLU A 3 -22.93 -39.03 40.54
N SER A 4 -23.59 -37.99 41.05
CA SER A 4 -22.95 -36.70 41.28
C SER A 4 -21.89 -36.87 42.37
N MET A 5 -20.61 -37.00 41.98
CA MET A 5 -19.51 -37.09 42.94
C MET A 5 -19.56 -35.93 43.94
N SER A 6 -19.33 -36.23 45.22
CA SER A 6 -19.38 -35.21 46.26
C SER A 6 -18.28 -34.16 46.04
N PRO A 7 -18.52 -32.87 46.38
CA PRO A 7 -17.52 -31.81 46.23
C PRO A 7 -16.20 -32.10 46.94
N LYS A 8 -16.21 -32.96 47.96
CA LYS A 8 -15.02 -33.42 48.70
C LYS A 8 -14.20 -34.42 47.88
N GLN A 9 -14.85 -35.35 47.18
CA GLN A 9 -14.17 -36.30 46.29
C GLN A 9 -13.52 -35.58 45.10
N ILE A 10 -14.19 -34.58 44.54
CA ILE A 10 -13.64 -33.74 43.46
C ILE A 10 -12.36 -33.03 43.92
N LYS A 11 -12.35 -32.47 45.13
CA LYS A 11 -11.16 -31.80 45.69
C LYS A 11 -9.98 -32.77 45.91
N GLN A 12 -10.25 -33.99 46.37
CA GLN A 12 -9.22 -35.01 46.54
C GLN A 12 -8.64 -35.46 45.19
N MET A 13 -9.49 -35.59 44.17
CA MET A 13 -9.07 -35.95 42.83
C MET A 13 -8.20 -34.85 42.19
N ILE A 14 -8.59 -33.59 42.34
CA ILE A 14 -7.81 -32.44 41.86
C ILE A 14 -6.45 -32.35 42.56
N ALA A 15 -6.39 -32.59 43.88
CA ALA A 15 -5.13 -32.59 44.63
C ALA A 15 -4.16 -33.68 44.16
N MET A 16 -4.67 -34.87 43.84
CA MET A 16 -3.87 -35.98 43.32
C MET A 16 -3.36 -35.71 41.90
N LEU A 17 -4.19 -35.10 41.04
CA LEU A 17 -3.77 -34.70 39.70
C LEU A 17 -2.68 -33.62 39.73
N LYS A 18 -2.79 -32.64 40.64
CA LYS A 18 -1.77 -31.60 40.81
C LYS A 18 -0.39 -32.14 41.20
N GLN A 19 -0.31 -33.26 41.92
CA GLN A 19 0.97 -33.88 42.29
C GLN A 19 1.67 -34.60 41.11
N MET A 20 0.97 -34.85 40.00
CA MET A 20 1.53 -35.49 38.81
C MET A 20 1.98 -34.50 37.72
N LEU A 21 1.70 -33.20 37.88
CA LEU A 21 2.24 -32.19 36.98
C LEU A 21 3.64 -31.77 37.47
N PRO A 22 4.63 -31.66 36.56
CA PRO A 22 5.95 -31.13 36.93
C PRO A 22 5.83 -29.68 37.43
N GLU A 23 6.60 -29.33 38.45
CA GLU A 23 6.56 -28.05 39.20
C GLU A 23 6.93 -26.80 38.36
N ASP A 24 7.25 -26.95 37.08
CA ASP A 24 7.62 -25.85 36.18
C ASP A 24 6.43 -25.35 35.35
N ASN A 25 5.40 -24.80 36.00
CA ASN A 25 4.51 -23.79 35.39
C ASN A 25 3.55 -23.12 36.37
N GLU A 26 4.06 -22.63 37.50
CA GLU A 26 3.32 -21.67 38.33
C GLU A 26 4.02 -20.30 38.25
N GLU A 27 3.66 -19.51 37.24
CA GLU A 27 3.71 -18.06 37.38
C GLU A 27 2.72 -17.69 38.51
N VAL A 28 3.25 -17.55 39.73
CA VAL A 28 2.53 -17.01 40.87
C VAL A 28 2.26 -15.53 40.57
N VAL A 29 1.05 -15.23 40.08
CA VAL A 29 0.53 -13.87 40.06
C VAL A 29 0.18 -13.52 41.51
N GLU A 30 1.09 -12.85 42.21
CA GLU A 30 0.81 -12.23 43.51
C GLU A 30 -0.30 -11.18 43.33
N GLU A 31 -1.47 -11.42 43.92
CA GLU A 31 -2.54 -10.42 44.02
C GLU A 31 -2.15 -9.36 45.06
N GLU A 32 -1.49 -8.28 44.63
CA GLU A 32 -1.33 -7.09 45.46
C GLU A 32 -2.71 -6.43 45.73
N PRO A 33 -2.95 -5.89 46.94
CA PRO A 33 -4.20 -5.23 47.26
C PRO A 33 -4.39 -3.97 46.41
N VAL A 34 -5.49 -3.95 45.65
CA VAL A 34 -5.89 -2.85 44.76
C VAL A 34 -6.10 -1.57 45.57
N LYS A 35 -5.11 -0.68 45.55
CA LYS A 35 -5.27 0.72 45.98
C LYS A 35 -6.04 1.44 44.87
N GLU A 36 -7.25 1.90 45.18
CA GLU A 36 -8.04 2.74 44.28
C GLU A 36 -7.27 4.05 44.03
N SER A 37 -6.58 4.12 42.88
CA SER A 37 -5.96 5.34 42.42
C SER A 37 -7.04 6.27 41.82
N PRO A 38 -6.99 7.59 42.06
CA PRO A 38 -7.92 8.51 41.41
C PRO A 38 -7.73 8.39 39.89
N ILE A 39 -8.82 8.05 39.18
CA ILE A 39 -8.83 7.87 37.73
C ILE A 39 -8.39 9.18 37.09
N LYS A 40 -7.12 9.26 36.71
CA LYS A 40 -6.61 10.31 35.85
C LYS A 40 -7.00 9.92 34.43
N ASN A 41 -7.93 10.68 33.85
CA ASN A 41 -8.24 10.62 32.42
C ASN A 41 -6.96 10.88 31.63
N ARG A 42 -6.25 9.82 31.26
CA ARG A 42 -5.04 9.90 30.45
C ARG A 42 -5.49 10.32 29.07
N ALA A 43 -5.13 11.54 28.67
CA ALA A 43 -5.34 11.98 27.30
C ALA A 43 -4.82 10.89 26.35
N SER A 44 -5.71 10.43 25.46
CA SER A 44 -5.40 9.40 24.46
C SER A 44 -4.21 9.88 23.64
N ARG A 45 -3.02 9.33 23.93
CA ARG A 45 -1.87 9.52 23.07
C ARG A 45 -2.17 8.72 21.82
N ARG A 46 -2.27 9.40 20.66
CA ARG A 46 -2.36 8.72 19.37
C ARG A 46 -1.25 7.66 19.34
N PRO A 47 -1.55 6.39 19.03
CA PRO A 47 -0.51 5.39 18.92
C PRO A 47 0.52 5.91 17.92
N GLN A 48 1.78 5.96 18.33
CA GLN A 48 2.86 6.25 17.38
C GLN A 48 2.74 5.20 16.28
N GLN A 49 2.64 5.66 15.03
CA GLN A 49 2.61 4.75 13.89
C GLN A 49 3.91 3.97 13.91
N THR A 50 3.84 2.68 14.25
CA THR A 50 4.97 1.79 14.09
C THR A 50 5.11 1.55 12.60
N GLU A 51 6.19 2.06 12.01
CA GLU A 51 6.50 1.82 10.61
C GLU A 51 6.69 0.31 10.39
N ASN A 52 6.10 -0.21 9.31
CA ASN A 52 6.27 -1.60 8.95
C ASN A 52 7.70 -1.80 8.44
N LYS A 53 8.51 -2.54 9.21
CA LYS A 53 9.91 -2.82 8.86
C LYS A 53 10.05 -3.62 7.56
N PHE A 54 9.03 -4.37 7.15
CA PHE A 54 9.06 -5.08 5.87
C PHE A 54 9.10 -4.11 4.68
N ASP A 55 8.42 -2.96 4.76
CA ASP A 55 8.43 -1.99 3.66
C ASP A 55 9.82 -1.36 3.45
N SER A 56 10.70 -1.44 4.46
CA SER A 56 12.08 -0.96 4.40
C SER A 56 13.11 -2.01 3.98
N MET A 57 12.70 -3.27 3.84
CA MET A 57 13.58 -4.38 3.44
C MET A 57 13.77 -4.42 1.91
N MET A 58 14.93 -4.94 1.46
CA MET A 58 15.26 -5.03 0.04
C MET A 58 14.33 -6.02 -0.69
N GLU A 59 13.92 -7.07 0.02
CA GLU A 59 13.03 -8.14 -0.43
C GLU A 59 11.64 -7.62 -0.81
N ALA A 60 11.18 -6.53 -0.19
CA ALA A 60 9.90 -5.91 -0.52
C ALA A 60 9.87 -5.33 -1.94
N HIS A 61 11.02 -5.16 -2.60
CA HIS A 61 11.11 -4.65 -3.97
C HIS A 61 11.50 -5.70 -5.01
N LEU A 62 11.70 -6.96 -4.60
CA LEU A 62 12.17 -8.02 -5.50
C LEU A 62 11.16 -8.35 -6.61
N HIS A 63 9.87 -8.13 -6.35
CA HIS A 63 8.80 -8.34 -7.34
C HIS A 63 8.89 -7.40 -8.55
N LYS A 64 9.70 -6.34 -8.51
CA LYS A 64 9.87 -5.39 -9.63
C LYS A 64 10.56 -6.01 -10.84
N GLU A 65 11.28 -7.12 -10.65
CA GLU A 65 11.94 -7.85 -11.75
C GLU A 65 10.92 -8.67 -12.56
N ASP A 66 9.81 -9.07 -11.93
CA ASP A 66 8.73 -9.81 -12.57
C ASP A 66 7.56 -8.87 -12.90
N ILE A 67 7.39 -8.59 -14.20
CA ILE A 67 6.37 -7.67 -14.70
C ILE A 67 4.95 -8.16 -14.38
N GLU A 68 4.71 -9.47 -14.33
CA GLU A 68 3.36 -10.00 -14.07
C GLU A 68 2.96 -9.84 -12.61
N ILE A 69 3.93 -10.05 -11.70
CA ILE A 69 3.72 -9.89 -10.26
C ILE A 69 3.67 -8.41 -9.90
N ASP A 70 4.56 -7.58 -10.46
CA ASP A 70 4.58 -6.14 -10.23
C ASP A 70 3.25 -5.49 -10.60
N LYS A 71 2.67 -5.84 -11.76
CA LYS A 71 1.35 -5.34 -12.17
C LYS A 71 0.24 -5.69 -11.19
N LYS A 72 0.28 -6.84 -10.53
CA LYS A 72 -0.74 -7.28 -9.57
C LYS A 72 -0.58 -6.63 -8.19
N LEU A 73 0.66 -6.37 -7.78
CA LEU A 73 0.98 -5.79 -6.47
C LEU A 73 1.03 -4.25 -6.50
N LYS A 74 0.93 -3.64 -7.69
CA LYS A 74 1.02 -2.20 -7.86
C LYS A 74 -0.13 -1.48 -7.14
N LYS A 75 0.22 -0.60 -6.20
CA LYS A 75 -0.76 0.25 -5.49
C LYS A 75 -1.33 1.38 -6.36
N PHE A 76 -0.55 1.88 -7.32
CA PHE A 76 -0.93 3.03 -8.15
C PHE A 76 -0.64 2.75 -9.61
N ASP A 77 -1.62 3.00 -10.47
CA ASP A 77 -1.41 2.92 -11.91
C ASP A 77 -0.35 3.93 -12.37
N PRO A 78 0.43 3.58 -13.41
CA PRO A 78 1.35 4.55 -13.98
C PRO A 78 0.54 5.74 -14.51
N THR A 79 0.92 6.95 -14.08
CA THR A 79 0.23 8.16 -14.51
C THR A 79 0.41 8.31 -16.02
N PRO A 80 -0.68 8.44 -16.80
CA PRO A 80 -0.56 8.54 -18.24
C PRO A 80 0.17 9.83 -18.60
N ARG A 81 1.26 9.71 -19.36
CA ARG A 81 2.08 10.85 -19.80
C ARG A 81 1.39 11.58 -20.96
N ILE A 82 0.14 12.01 -20.78
CA ILE A 82 -0.60 12.77 -21.80
C ILE A 82 -0.33 14.24 -21.54
N ARG A 83 0.60 14.82 -22.29
CA ARG A 83 0.72 16.29 -22.36
C ARG A 83 -0.44 16.79 -23.21
N ARG A 84 -1.32 17.63 -22.63
CA ARG A 84 -2.27 18.38 -23.44
C ARG A 84 -1.48 19.36 -24.29
N PHE A 85 -1.66 19.30 -25.60
CA PHE A 85 -1.06 20.25 -26.52
C PHE A 85 -2.16 21.12 -27.09
N ASP A 86 -1.87 22.42 -27.20
CA ASP A 86 -2.73 23.34 -27.90
C ASP A 86 -2.35 23.29 -29.39
N PRO A 87 -3.31 23.00 -30.28
CA PRO A 87 -3.02 22.97 -31.71
C PRO A 87 -2.68 24.36 -32.22
N ILE A 88 -1.69 24.42 -33.13
CA ILE A 88 -1.30 25.65 -33.81
C ILE A 88 -1.89 25.63 -35.22
N ASN A 89 -2.52 26.73 -35.62
CA ASN A 89 -3.00 26.93 -36.99
C ASN A 89 -1.83 27.40 -37.86
N VAL A 90 -1.48 26.63 -38.88
CA VAL A 90 -0.39 26.94 -39.82
C VAL A 90 -0.89 26.88 -41.26
N SER A 91 -0.33 27.72 -42.13
CA SER A 91 -0.62 27.74 -43.57
C SER A 91 0.51 27.06 -44.34
N CYS A 92 0.18 26.12 -45.22
CA CYS A 92 1.16 25.49 -46.09
C CYS A 92 1.74 26.51 -47.08
N ARG A 93 3.06 26.64 -47.13
CA ARG A 93 3.76 27.58 -48.03
C ARG A 93 3.49 27.34 -49.53
N VAL A 94 3.31 26.07 -49.93
CA VAL A 94 3.18 25.70 -51.35
C VAL A 94 1.75 25.84 -51.87
N CYS A 95 0.75 25.40 -51.10
CA CYS A 95 -0.66 25.39 -51.54
C CYS A 95 -1.58 26.35 -50.79
N GLY A 96 -1.10 27.06 -49.77
CA GLY A 96 -1.88 28.02 -48.98
C GLY A 96 -2.93 27.42 -48.03
N LYS A 97 -3.08 26.09 -47.98
CA LYS A 97 -4.06 25.43 -47.10
C LYS A 97 -3.72 25.64 -45.63
N THR A 98 -4.72 25.98 -44.83
CA THR A 98 -4.62 26.14 -43.38
C THR A 98 -4.96 24.83 -42.67
N GLU A 99 -4.07 24.35 -41.81
CA GLU A 99 -4.24 23.12 -41.04
C GLU A 99 -3.94 23.37 -39.55
N SER A 100 -4.68 22.67 -38.68
CA SER A 100 -4.50 22.71 -37.23
C SER A 100 -3.65 21.51 -36.81
N ILE A 101 -2.42 21.75 -36.37
CA ILE A 101 -1.40 20.71 -36.21
C ILE A 101 -0.83 20.73 -34.80
N ASN A 102 -0.37 19.56 -34.34
CA ASN A 102 0.40 19.45 -33.12
C ASN A 102 1.75 20.20 -33.27
N PRO A 103 2.10 21.12 -32.35
CA PRO A 103 3.38 21.83 -32.37
C PRO A 103 4.61 20.91 -32.46
N ALA A 104 4.52 19.67 -31.95
CA ALA A 104 5.62 18.70 -32.03
C ALA A 104 5.95 18.23 -33.46
N LEU A 105 5.06 18.45 -34.42
CA LEU A 105 5.28 18.10 -35.84
C LEU A 105 5.97 19.22 -36.62
N LEU A 106 6.10 20.42 -36.05
CA LEU A 106 6.83 21.53 -36.65
C LEU A 106 8.29 21.44 -36.21
N GLN A 107 9.21 21.27 -37.17
CA GLN A 107 10.65 21.18 -36.87
C GLN A 107 11.29 22.56 -36.64
N ASP A 108 10.87 23.56 -37.42
CA ASP A 108 11.49 24.90 -37.41
C ASP A 108 10.46 25.98 -37.02
N THR A 109 9.78 26.55 -38.02
CA THR A 109 8.90 27.69 -37.90
C THR A 109 7.56 27.42 -38.60
N PRO A 110 6.46 28.05 -38.15
CA PRO A 110 5.15 27.89 -38.78
C PRO A 110 5.13 28.35 -40.25
N GLU A 111 6.00 29.28 -40.62
CA GLU A 111 6.12 29.82 -41.98
C GLU A 111 6.73 28.83 -42.99
N ARG A 112 7.52 27.86 -42.50
CA ARG A 112 8.17 26.84 -43.34
C ARG A 112 7.33 25.57 -43.49
N TYR A 113 6.11 25.58 -42.97
CA TYR A 113 5.23 24.42 -42.98
C TYR A 113 4.83 24.00 -44.41
N LYS A 114 4.90 22.68 -44.66
CA LYS A 114 4.40 22.02 -45.87
C LYS A 114 3.37 20.96 -45.49
N CYS A 115 2.21 20.97 -46.14
CA CYS A 115 1.20 19.93 -45.92
C CYS A 115 1.66 18.58 -46.48
N ASN A 116 1.04 17.49 -45.99
CA ASN A 116 1.40 16.12 -46.40
C ASN A 116 1.36 15.88 -47.91
N ASN A 117 0.50 16.61 -48.64
CA ASN A 117 0.45 16.53 -50.11
C ASN A 117 1.61 17.27 -50.77
N CYS A 118 1.99 18.44 -50.27
CA CYS A 118 3.10 19.25 -50.82
C CYS A 118 4.48 18.79 -50.33
N ALA A 119 4.54 18.01 -49.25
CA ALA A 119 5.78 17.42 -48.75
C ALA A 119 6.35 16.34 -49.69
N ARG A 120 5.52 15.75 -50.55
CA ARG A 120 5.94 14.71 -51.52
C ARG A 120 6.57 15.27 -52.79
N SER A 121 6.30 16.52 -53.14
CA SER A 121 6.88 17.18 -54.31
C SER A 121 8.21 17.84 -53.92
N ALA A 122 9.25 17.64 -54.74
CA ALA A 122 10.47 18.43 -54.66
C ALA A 122 10.12 19.90 -54.95
N GLY A 123 10.37 20.77 -53.99
CA GLY A 123 10.13 22.22 -54.08
C GLY A 123 10.72 22.93 -52.89
#